data_AF-A0A960PSR7-F1
#
_entry.id   AF-A0A960PSR7-F1
#
_cell.length_a   1.000
_cell.length_b   1.000
_cell.length_c   1.000
_cell.angle_alpha   90.00
_cell.angle_beta   90.00
_cell.angle_gamma   90.00
#
_symmetry.space_group_name_H-M   'P 1'
#
loop_
_entity.id
_entity.type
_entity.pdbx_description
1 polymer ?
#
loop_
_entity_poly.entity_id
_entity_poly.type
_entity_poly.pdbx_seq_one_letter_code
_entity_poly.pdbx_strand_id
1 'polypeptide(L)'
;TPFSKKACGALLTLVLLGRRENGKREFSEALQRLAEAPVSSWRRLEAAGRRENDRSLIARGLYSLRERDPAFTLDAFETCPGSLFTAAYWLGILPPRDRRQLLEGLKARRPPAEATQTWPLDRWVRHFDEGEEGAAALVPRALRGHLEGRKRLSPAQLEGHRRRLLRRLAELGSLEVREGARQALAASVPGGASAPAELHALALLRHAEGNRRGLRRLIEQRLAGGKGAEADHSRSRQWFERHPKVDAGRWLTGLTTDAELPDLGRVRITLERDLLEVLQMGSYVRTCLGLGGSFSYSAAAVALDVNKQVLFARDAQGKVLARQLIAVSSHDRLFVYELYPQAAPPSLQDLFLDHVRRLADHLGLPLVLAQDEDEADDEVELLLASEFWDDGLWFGPEAEPA
;
A
#
# COMPACT_ATOMS: atom_id res chain seq x y z
N THR A 1 16.31 -10.99 -24.00
CA THR A 1 15.77 -9.65 -23.63
C THR A 1 16.44 -9.22 -22.35
N PRO A 2 17.13 -8.08 -22.30
CA PRO A 2 17.82 -7.68 -21.08
C PRO A 2 16.76 -7.26 -20.06
N PHE A 3 16.73 -7.95 -18.91
CA PHE A 3 15.91 -7.53 -17.77
C PHE A 3 16.37 -6.13 -17.33
N SER A 4 15.41 -5.22 -17.16
CA SER A 4 15.66 -3.92 -16.55
C SER A 4 16.31 -4.11 -15.17
N LYS A 5 17.39 -3.38 -14.86
CA LYS A 5 18.07 -3.36 -13.54
C LYS A 5 17.08 -3.13 -12.37
N LYS A 6 15.87 -2.63 -12.64
CA LYS A 6 14.83 -2.35 -11.64
C LYS A 6 14.14 -3.61 -11.07
N ALA A 7 14.19 -4.76 -11.75
CA ALA A 7 13.58 -6.01 -11.27
C ALA A 7 14.46 -6.79 -10.25
N CYS A 8 15.71 -6.37 -10.03
CA CYS A 8 16.71 -7.21 -9.36
C CYS A 8 16.34 -7.66 -7.94
N GLY A 9 15.62 -6.91 -7.11
CA GLY A 9 15.36 -7.33 -5.71
C GLY A 9 14.42 -8.54 -5.57
N ALA A 10 13.25 -8.51 -6.23
CA ALA A 10 12.32 -9.64 -6.23
C ALA A 10 12.87 -10.81 -7.05
N LEU A 11 13.59 -10.51 -8.13
CA LEU A 11 14.27 -11.49 -8.96
C LEU A 11 15.41 -12.17 -8.20
N LEU A 12 16.18 -11.44 -7.38
CA LEU A 12 17.21 -11.99 -6.48
C LEU A 12 16.56 -12.86 -5.40
N THR A 13 15.40 -12.45 -4.86
CA THR A 13 14.68 -13.25 -3.85
C THR A 13 14.23 -14.60 -4.42
N LEU A 14 13.72 -14.60 -5.67
CA LEU A 14 13.38 -15.82 -6.41
C LEU A 14 14.64 -16.60 -6.81
N VAL A 15 15.69 -15.95 -7.29
CA VAL A 15 16.96 -16.63 -7.66
C VAL A 15 17.66 -17.23 -6.45
N LEU A 16 17.49 -16.65 -5.25
CA LEU A 16 18.00 -17.19 -3.99
C LEU A 16 17.16 -18.35 -3.43
N LEU A 17 16.20 -18.89 -4.20
CA LEU A 17 15.35 -20.05 -3.86
C LEU A 17 16.11 -21.30 -3.38
N GLY A 18 17.43 -21.43 -3.60
CA GLY A 18 18.19 -22.59 -3.10
C GLY A 18 19.42 -22.28 -2.26
N ARG A 19 19.37 -21.24 -1.41
CA ARG A 19 20.33 -21.12 -0.29
C ARG A 19 19.66 -21.37 1.05
N ARG A 20 19.39 -22.65 1.38
CA ARG A 20 19.65 -23.20 2.73
C ARG A 20 19.71 -24.75 2.82
N GLU A 21 20.80 -25.19 3.45
CA GLU A 21 21.09 -26.41 4.24
C GLU A 21 21.07 -27.84 3.67
N ASN A 22 20.34 -28.25 2.61
CA ASN A 22 20.28 -29.71 2.29
C ASN A 22 20.51 -30.21 0.84
N GLY A 23 20.97 -29.40 -0.13
CA GLY A 23 21.46 -30.01 -1.37
C GLY A 23 21.65 -29.10 -2.58
N LYS A 24 22.75 -29.33 -3.32
CA LYS A 24 23.01 -28.68 -4.62
C LYS A 24 21.96 -29.04 -5.69
N ARG A 25 21.26 -30.17 -5.54
CA ARG A 25 20.32 -30.71 -6.53
C ARG A 25 18.99 -29.94 -6.57
N GLU A 26 18.38 -29.69 -5.42
CA GLU A 26 17.10 -28.94 -5.32
C GLU A 26 17.25 -27.50 -5.84
N PHE A 27 18.40 -26.88 -5.61
CA PHE A 27 18.71 -25.56 -6.17
C PHE A 27 18.75 -25.57 -7.71
N SER A 28 19.35 -26.60 -8.30
CA SER A 28 19.43 -26.75 -9.75
C SER A 28 18.03 -26.91 -10.37
N GLU A 29 17.16 -27.69 -9.74
CA GLU A 29 15.79 -27.92 -10.22
C GLU A 29 14.92 -26.66 -10.10
N ALA A 30 14.98 -25.93 -8.99
CA ALA A 30 14.24 -24.68 -8.82
C ALA A 30 14.69 -23.59 -9.82
N LEU A 31 16.00 -23.46 -10.05
CA LEU A 31 16.53 -22.52 -11.05
C LEU A 31 16.10 -22.91 -12.47
N GLN A 32 16.13 -24.21 -12.79
CA GLN A 32 15.67 -24.70 -14.08
C GLN A 32 14.18 -24.39 -14.30
N ARG A 33 13.33 -24.65 -13.29
CA ARG A 33 11.90 -24.31 -13.35
C ARG A 33 11.67 -22.81 -13.57
N LEU A 34 12.40 -21.95 -12.85
CA LEU A 34 12.31 -20.50 -13.08
C LEU A 34 12.77 -20.11 -14.48
N ALA A 35 13.85 -20.72 -14.99
CA ALA A 35 14.36 -20.45 -16.34
C ALA A 35 13.36 -20.88 -17.43
N GLU A 36 12.63 -21.97 -17.20
CA GLU A 36 11.60 -22.51 -18.08
C GLU A 36 10.21 -21.86 -17.86
N ALA A 37 10.05 -21.04 -16.82
CA ALA A 37 8.79 -20.41 -16.49
C ALA A 37 8.29 -19.51 -17.64
N PRO A 38 6.97 -19.40 -17.85
CA PRO A 38 6.42 -18.60 -18.94
C PRO A 38 6.90 -17.15 -18.90
N VAL A 39 7.26 -16.59 -20.06
CA VAL A 39 7.63 -15.16 -20.21
C VAL A 39 6.57 -14.22 -19.60
N SER A 40 5.30 -14.64 -19.62
CA SER A 40 4.21 -13.89 -19.00
C SER A 40 4.36 -13.73 -17.48
N SER A 41 4.91 -14.71 -16.77
CA SER A 41 5.18 -14.64 -15.32
C SER A 41 6.22 -13.58 -15.00
N TRP A 42 7.30 -13.54 -15.77
CA TRP A 42 8.35 -12.52 -15.68
C TRP A 42 7.83 -11.11 -15.96
N ARG A 43 7.01 -10.94 -17.01
CA ARG A 43 6.35 -9.66 -17.32
C ARG A 43 5.42 -9.21 -16.20
N ARG A 44 4.72 -10.15 -15.55
CA ARG A 44 3.85 -9.86 -14.40
C ARG A 44 4.67 -9.45 -13.18
N LEU A 45 5.82 -10.08 -12.94
CA LEU A 45 6.73 -9.69 -11.85
C LEU A 45 7.26 -8.27 -12.06
N GLU A 46 7.72 -7.98 -13.28
CA GLU A 46 8.19 -6.64 -13.64
C GLU A 46 7.06 -5.61 -13.47
N ALA A 47 5.85 -5.91 -13.96
CA ALA A 47 4.69 -5.05 -13.81
C ALA A 47 4.32 -4.79 -12.34
N ALA A 48 4.31 -5.82 -11.50
CA ALA A 48 4.00 -5.72 -10.08
C ALA A 48 5.09 -4.99 -9.29
N GLY A 49 6.36 -5.13 -9.70
CA GLY A 49 7.51 -4.48 -9.10
C GLY A 49 7.90 -3.13 -9.72
N ARG A 50 7.06 -2.55 -10.60
CA ARG A 50 7.35 -1.23 -11.22
C ARG A 50 7.50 -0.14 -10.18
N ARG A 51 6.77 -0.23 -9.07
CA ARG A 51 6.86 0.69 -7.94
C ARG A 51 7.86 0.14 -6.94
N GLU A 52 8.77 0.98 -6.49
CA GLU A 52 9.81 0.58 -5.54
C GLU A 52 9.22 0.07 -4.21
N ASN A 53 8.20 0.77 -3.70
CA ASN A 53 7.46 0.40 -2.51
C ASN A 53 6.81 -0.99 -2.64
N ASP A 54 6.05 -1.22 -3.72
CA ASP A 54 5.40 -2.50 -3.98
C ASP A 54 6.44 -3.62 -4.14
N ARG A 55 7.56 -3.34 -4.83
CA ARG A 55 8.69 -4.27 -4.99
C ARG A 55 9.25 -4.71 -3.64
N SER A 56 9.40 -3.78 -2.69
CA SER A 56 9.88 -4.08 -1.33
C SER A 56 8.93 -5.01 -0.56
N LEU A 57 7.62 -4.77 -0.67
CA LEU A 57 6.59 -5.61 -0.03
C LEU A 57 6.50 -6.98 -0.69
N ILE A 58 6.43 -7.03 -2.01
CA ILE A 58 6.38 -8.28 -2.80
C ILE A 58 7.63 -9.13 -2.52
N ALA A 59 8.82 -8.53 -2.47
CA ALA A 59 10.05 -9.27 -2.16
C ALA A 59 10.00 -9.92 -0.77
N ARG A 60 9.55 -9.19 0.26
CA ARG A 60 9.37 -9.72 1.63
C ARG A 60 8.36 -10.87 1.70
N GLY A 61 7.24 -10.73 0.97
CA GLY A 61 6.22 -11.77 0.87
C GLY A 61 6.72 -13.01 0.15
N LEU A 62 7.32 -12.86 -1.03
CA LEU A 62 7.90 -13.96 -1.81
C LEU A 62 8.98 -14.69 -1.02
N TYR A 63 9.84 -13.97 -0.30
CA TYR A 63 10.82 -14.57 0.59
C TYR A 63 10.15 -15.47 1.65
N SER A 64 9.09 -14.99 2.28
CA SER A 64 8.38 -15.73 3.32
C SER A 64 7.66 -16.97 2.77
N LEU A 65 7.03 -16.85 1.59
CA LEU A 65 6.38 -17.97 0.90
C LEU A 65 7.37 -19.05 0.52
N ARG A 66 8.48 -18.65 -0.11
CA ARG A 66 9.59 -19.53 -0.47
C ARG A 66 10.11 -20.32 0.73
N GLU A 67 10.41 -19.65 1.84
CA GLU A 67 11.04 -20.29 3.01
C GLU A 67 10.14 -21.37 3.63
N ARG A 68 8.83 -21.29 3.41
CA ARG A 68 7.83 -22.18 4.05
C ARG A 68 7.26 -23.22 3.11
N ASP A 69 7.07 -22.85 1.84
CA ASP A 69 6.46 -23.64 0.80
C ASP A 69 7.03 -23.27 -0.60
N PRO A 70 8.26 -23.70 -0.91
CA PRO A 70 8.93 -23.36 -2.17
C PRO A 70 8.22 -23.99 -3.38
N ALA A 71 7.65 -25.19 -3.23
CA ALA A 71 6.91 -25.86 -4.29
C ALA A 71 5.66 -25.05 -4.69
N PHE A 72 4.83 -24.66 -3.71
CA PHE A 72 3.70 -23.76 -3.95
C PHE A 72 4.13 -22.46 -4.62
N THR A 73 5.23 -21.86 -4.17
CA THR A 73 5.71 -20.58 -4.70
C THR A 73 6.08 -20.68 -6.18
N LEU A 74 6.78 -21.76 -6.58
CA LEU A 74 7.14 -22.03 -7.97
C LEU A 74 5.90 -22.33 -8.82
N ASP A 75 5.01 -23.20 -8.34
CA ASP A 75 3.76 -23.55 -9.04
C ASP A 75 2.88 -22.31 -9.27
N ALA A 76 2.75 -21.45 -8.26
CA ALA A 76 1.99 -20.21 -8.34
C ALA A 76 2.63 -19.19 -9.29
N PHE A 77 3.97 -19.14 -9.33
CA PHE A 77 4.69 -18.26 -10.26
C PHE A 77 4.47 -18.68 -11.72
N GLU A 78 4.48 -19.98 -11.99
CA GLU A 78 4.27 -20.52 -13.33
C GLU A 78 2.81 -20.40 -13.80
N THR A 79 1.86 -20.69 -12.91
CA THR A 79 0.45 -20.88 -13.30
C THR A 79 -0.45 -19.68 -13.02
N CYS A 80 -0.19 -18.88 -11.98
CA CYS A 80 -1.02 -17.76 -11.56
C CYS A 80 -0.21 -16.58 -10.97
N PRO A 81 0.78 -16.03 -11.71
CA PRO A 81 1.73 -15.04 -11.18
C PRO A 81 1.05 -13.77 -10.62
N GLY A 82 -0.05 -13.32 -11.21
CA GLY A 82 -0.80 -12.15 -10.71
C GLY A 82 -1.37 -12.36 -9.30
N SER A 83 -1.95 -13.53 -9.05
CA SER A 83 -2.48 -13.91 -7.73
C SER A 83 -1.34 -14.06 -6.73
N LEU A 84 -0.23 -14.68 -7.13
CA LEU A 84 0.97 -14.81 -6.29
C LEU A 84 1.51 -13.45 -5.84
N PHE A 85 1.70 -12.49 -6.76
CA PHE A 85 2.28 -11.20 -6.38
C PHE A 85 1.34 -10.35 -5.53
N THR A 86 0.03 -10.49 -5.74
CA THR A 86 -0.96 -9.86 -4.85
C THR A 86 -0.90 -10.46 -3.45
N ALA A 87 -0.83 -11.79 -3.35
CA ALA A 87 -0.68 -12.49 -2.08
C ALA A 87 0.63 -12.11 -1.38
N ALA A 88 1.74 -12.08 -2.12
CA ALA A 88 3.05 -11.69 -1.61
C ALA A 88 3.07 -10.23 -1.15
N TYR A 89 2.41 -9.32 -1.86
CA TYR A 89 2.28 -7.92 -1.43
C TYR A 89 1.61 -7.83 -0.05
N TRP A 90 0.44 -8.44 0.11
CA TRP A 90 -0.31 -8.42 1.39
C TRP A 90 0.44 -9.13 2.51
N LEU A 91 1.05 -10.27 2.21
CA LEU A 91 1.89 -10.97 3.17
C LEU A 91 3.10 -10.11 3.59
N GLY A 92 3.71 -9.37 2.66
CA GLY A 92 4.88 -8.52 2.89
C GLY A 92 4.63 -7.35 3.83
N ILE A 93 3.37 -6.91 3.97
CA ILE A 93 2.94 -5.89 4.94
C ILE A 93 3.06 -6.40 6.38
N LEU A 94 2.78 -7.69 6.61
CA LEU A 94 2.76 -8.25 7.95
C LEU A 94 4.17 -8.33 8.57
N PRO A 95 4.31 -8.17 9.90
CA PRO A 95 5.57 -8.44 10.61
C PRO A 95 6.08 -9.88 10.41
N PRO A 96 7.40 -10.15 10.53
CA PRO A 96 7.98 -11.49 10.31
C PRO A 96 7.39 -12.61 11.18
N ARG A 97 6.94 -12.30 12.40
CA ARG A 97 6.27 -13.28 13.28
C ARG A 97 4.91 -13.67 12.70
N ASP A 98 4.10 -12.68 12.36
CA ASP A 98 2.73 -12.86 11.86
C ASP A 98 2.73 -13.57 10.51
N ARG A 99 3.68 -13.23 9.61
CA ARG A 99 3.89 -13.97 8.34
C ARG A 99 4.13 -15.46 8.58
N ARG A 100 5.01 -15.80 9.51
CA ARG A 100 5.31 -17.21 9.84
C ARG A 100 4.10 -17.93 10.40
N GLN A 101 3.41 -17.32 11.37
CA GLN A 101 2.23 -17.92 11.98
C GLN A 101 1.12 -18.16 10.95
N LEU A 102 0.87 -17.19 10.08
CA LEU A 102 -0.09 -17.31 8.99
C LEU A 102 0.24 -18.50 8.08
N LEU A 103 1.48 -18.56 7.58
CA LEU A 103 1.89 -19.59 6.63
C LEU A 103 1.89 -20.99 7.25
N GLU A 104 2.27 -21.14 8.52
CA GLU A 104 2.15 -22.42 9.22
C GLU A 104 0.70 -22.86 9.38
N GLY A 105 -0.19 -21.94 9.77
CA GLY A 105 -1.62 -22.22 9.88
C GLY A 105 -2.27 -22.57 8.53
N LEU A 106 -1.80 -21.98 7.43
CA LEU A 106 -2.24 -22.34 6.08
C LEU A 106 -1.70 -23.70 5.65
N LYS A 107 -0.41 -23.96 5.87
CA LYS A 107 0.23 -25.25 5.54
C LYS A 107 -0.43 -26.42 6.26
N ALA A 108 -0.78 -26.24 7.54
CA ALA A 108 -1.47 -27.27 8.33
C ALA A 108 -2.90 -27.57 7.84
N ARG A 109 -3.57 -26.59 7.22
CA ARG A 109 -4.93 -26.75 6.66
C ARG A 109 -4.92 -27.31 5.25
N ARG A 110 -3.82 -27.14 4.50
CA ARG A 110 -3.74 -27.61 3.12
C ARG A 110 -3.63 -29.13 3.07
N PRO A 111 -4.48 -29.79 2.27
CA PRO A 111 -4.34 -31.23 2.05
C PRO A 111 -3.02 -31.53 1.33
N PRO A 112 -2.35 -32.66 1.64
CA PRO A 112 -1.17 -33.10 0.90
C PRO A 112 -1.47 -33.24 -0.59
N ALA A 113 -0.53 -32.83 -1.45
CA ALA A 113 -0.70 -32.86 -2.90
C ALA A 113 -1.13 -34.26 -3.40
N GLU A 114 -0.51 -35.31 -2.87
CA GLU A 114 -0.83 -36.71 -3.17
C GLU A 114 -2.28 -37.08 -2.83
N ALA A 115 -2.76 -36.64 -1.67
CA ALA A 115 -4.12 -36.90 -1.23
C ALA A 115 -5.15 -36.22 -2.16
N THR A 116 -4.84 -35.01 -2.63
CA THR A 116 -5.79 -34.24 -3.47
C THR A 116 -6.01 -34.83 -4.86
N GLN A 117 -5.04 -35.56 -5.42
CA GLN A 117 -5.15 -36.16 -6.76
C GLN A 117 -6.32 -37.15 -6.86
N THR A 118 -6.62 -37.85 -5.75
CA THR A 118 -7.65 -38.89 -5.70
C THR A 118 -9.00 -38.38 -5.21
N TRP A 119 -9.13 -37.11 -4.82
CA TRP A 119 -10.39 -36.57 -4.30
C TRP A 119 -11.53 -36.65 -5.32
N PRO A 120 -12.75 -37.00 -4.90
CA PRO A 120 -13.90 -36.90 -5.78
C PRO A 120 -14.22 -35.43 -6.08
N LEU A 121 -14.85 -35.16 -7.23
CA LEU A 121 -15.04 -33.78 -7.73
C LEU A 121 -15.97 -32.95 -6.84
N ASP A 122 -16.93 -33.56 -6.16
CA ASP A 122 -17.79 -32.91 -5.17
C ASP A 122 -16.99 -32.40 -3.96
N ARG A 123 -16.04 -33.20 -3.46
CA ARG A 123 -15.11 -32.78 -2.41
C ARG A 123 -14.24 -31.61 -2.85
N TRP A 124 -13.78 -31.63 -4.10
CA TRP A 124 -13.06 -30.50 -4.68
C TRP A 124 -13.90 -29.23 -4.70
N VAL A 125 -15.12 -29.30 -5.23
CA VAL A 125 -16.00 -28.13 -5.30
C VAL A 125 -16.29 -27.59 -3.91
N ARG A 126 -16.57 -28.46 -2.93
CA ARG A 126 -16.75 -28.06 -1.53
C ARG A 126 -15.53 -27.35 -0.95
N HIS A 127 -14.33 -27.86 -1.19
CA HIS A 127 -13.10 -27.24 -0.71
C HIS A 127 -12.90 -25.81 -1.26
N PHE A 128 -13.24 -25.57 -2.52
CA PHE A 128 -13.21 -24.22 -3.10
C PHE A 128 -14.37 -23.33 -2.62
N ASP A 129 -15.53 -23.92 -2.28
CA ASP A 129 -16.68 -23.19 -1.75
C ASP A 129 -16.51 -22.76 -0.30
N GLU A 130 -15.88 -23.59 0.51
CA GLU A 130 -15.50 -23.31 1.90
C GLU A 130 -14.24 -22.43 2.00
N GLY A 131 -13.62 -22.13 0.86
CA GLY A 131 -12.43 -21.28 0.77
C GLY A 131 -12.73 -19.79 0.95
N GLU A 132 -11.68 -18.99 0.81
CA GLU A 132 -11.73 -17.54 0.95
C GLU A 132 -12.50 -16.83 -0.18
N GLU A 133 -12.78 -15.53 -0.02
CA GLU A 133 -13.51 -14.73 -0.99
C GLU A 133 -12.92 -14.85 -2.41
N GLY A 134 -13.78 -15.24 -3.37
CA GLY A 134 -13.40 -15.47 -4.76
C GLY A 134 -12.97 -16.90 -5.09
N ALA A 135 -12.71 -17.77 -4.10
CA ALA A 135 -12.35 -19.17 -4.33
C ALA A 135 -13.44 -19.93 -5.11
N ALA A 136 -14.71 -19.72 -4.78
CA ALA A 136 -15.84 -20.34 -5.48
C ALA A 136 -15.86 -20.01 -6.99
N ALA A 137 -15.36 -18.83 -7.41
CA ALA A 137 -15.29 -18.44 -8.81
C ALA A 137 -14.24 -19.25 -9.61
N LEU A 138 -13.31 -19.92 -8.92
CA LEU A 138 -12.33 -20.81 -9.54
C LEU A 138 -12.95 -22.15 -9.99
N VAL A 139 -14.13 -22.51 -9.48
CA VAL A 139 -14.85 -23.71 -9.91
C VAL A 139 -15.62 -23.44 -11.21
N PRO A 140 -15.39 -24.22 -12.28
CA PRO A 140 -16.13 -24.06 -13.53
C PRO A 140 -17.65 -24.22 -13.35
N ARG A 141 -18.44 -23.26 -13.85
CA ARG A 141 -19.92 -23.30 -13.79
C ARG A 141 -20.52 -24.59 -14.35
N ALA A 142 -19.92 -25.15 -15.40
CA ALA A 142 -20.36 -26.42 -16.00
C ALA A 142 -20.22 -27.61 -15.03
N LEU A 143 -19.15 -27.63 -14.22
CA LEU A 143 -18.95 -28.66 -13.20
C LEU A 143 -19.97 -28.53 -12.08
N ARG A 144 -20.24 -27.31 -11.60
CA ARG A 144 -21.30 -27.07 -10.59
C ARG A 144 -22.65 -27.55 -11.09
N GLY A 145 -23.04 -27.12 -12.28
CA GLY A 145 -24.28 -27.56 -12.91
C GLY A 145 -24.36 -29.09 -13.07
N HIS A 146 -23.23 -29.78 -13.22
CA HIS A 146 -23.22 -31.23 -13.24
C HIS A 146 -23.50 -31.87 -11.89
N LEU A 147 -22.81 -31.42 -10.85
CA LEU A 147 -23.00 -31.93 -9.49
C LEU A 147 -24.40 -31.66 -8.94
N GLU A 148 -25.04 -30.57 -9.39
CA GLU A 148 -26.42 -30.23 -9.04
C GLU A 148 -27.48 -30.92 -9.94
N GLY A 149 -27.06 -31.79 -10.87
CA GLY A 149 -27.97 -32.48 -11.80
C GLY A 149 -28.56 -31.62 -12.92
N ARG A 150 -28.18 -30.34 -13.03
CA ARG A 150 -28.62 -29.40 -14.08
C ARG A 150 -27.96 -29.65 -15.43
N LYS A 151 -26.82 -30.34 -15.47
CA LYS A 151 -26.04 -30.63 -16.68
C LYS A 151 -25.45 -32.04 -16.64
N ARG A 152 -25.40 -32.74 -17.77
CA ARG A 152 -24.62 -33.98 -17.88
C ARG A 152 -23.26 -33.68 -18.51
N LEU A 153 -22.20 -34.16 -17.87
CA LEU A 153 -20.83 -34.10 -18.38
C LEU A 153 -20.33 -35.52 -18.63
N SER A 154 -19.55 -35.70 -19.69
CA SER A 154 -18.91 -36.98 -19.98
C SER A 154 -17.74 -37.25 -19.01
N PRO A 155 -17.31 -38.53 -18.83
CA PRO A 155 -16.14 -38.85 -18.01
C PRO A 155 -14.88 -38.07 -18.41
N ALA A 156 -14.66 -37.87 -19.71
CA ALA A 156 -13.53 -37.09 -20.22
C ALA A 156 -13.61 -35.60 -19.82
N GLN A 157 -14.81 -35.01 -19.80
CA GLN A 157 -15.03 -33.64 -19.33
C GLN A 157 -14.79 -33.51 -17.82
N LEU A 158 -15.24 -34.49 -17.04
CA LEU A 158 -15.01 -34.55 -15.60
C LEU A 158 -13.51 -34.61 -15.27
N GLU A 159 -12.77 -35.47 -15.97
CA GLU A 159 -11.32 -35.55 -15.82
C GLU A 159 -10.61 -34.26 -16.28
N GLY A 160 -11.10 -33.63 -17.36
CA GLY A 160 -10.64 -32.31 -17.78
C GLY A 160 -10.85 -31.23 -16.69
N HIS A 161 -11.98 -31.27 -15.99
CA HIS A 161 -12.25 -30.39 -14.86
C HIS A 161 -11.37 -30.70 -13.64
N ARG A 162 -11.14 -31.97 -13.31
CA ARG A 162 -10.19 -32.40 -12.26
C ARG A 162 -8.82 -31.78 -12.49
N ARG A 163 -8.24 -31.98 -13.69
CA ARG A 163 -6.94 -31.40 -14.05
C ARG A 163 -6.94 -29.87 -13.97
N ARG A 164 -8.04 -29.21 -14.34
CA ARG A 164 -8.15 -27.75 -14.24
C ARG A 164 -8.18 -27.28 -12.79
N LEU A 165 -8.89 -27.98 -11.90
CA LEU A 165 -8.94 -27.64 -10.47
C LEU A 165 -7.58 -27.87 -9.79
N LEU A 166 -6.90 -28.98 -10.11
CA LEU A 166 -5.54 -29.24 -9.65
C LEU A 166 -4.58 -28.11 -10.05
N ARG A 167 -4.65 -27.63 -11.30
CA ARG A 167 -3.85 -26.46 -11.76
C ARG A 167 -4.23 -25.14 -11.08
N ARG A 168 -5.41 -25.05 -10.48
CA ARG A 168 -5.90 -23.86 -9.75
C ARG A 168 -5.63 -23.92 -8.25
N LEU A 169 -5.01 -24.99 -7.75
CA LEU A 169 -4.61 -25.07 -6.34
C LEU A 169 -3.66 -23.96 -5.93
N ALA A 170 -2.70 -23.62 -6.79
CA ALA A 170 -1.76 -22.52 -6.53
C ALA A 170 -2.47 -21.16 -6.50
N GLU A 171 -3.51 -20.99 -7.32
CA GLU A 171 -4.34 -19.79 -7.34
C GLU A 171 -5.20 -19.69 -6.09
N LEU A 172 -5.86 -20.79 -5.68
CA LEU A 172 -6.59 -20.88 -4.41
C LEU A 172 -5.67 -20.56 -3.24
N GLY A 173 -4.51 -21.20 -3.19
CA GLY A 173 -3.56 -20.96 -2.11
C GLY A 173 -3.03 -19.52 -2.07
N SER A 174 -2.95 -18.84 -3.21
CA SER A 174 -2.60 -17.41 -3.26
C SER A 174 -3.73 -16.55 -2.69
N LEU A 175 -5.00 -16.87 -2.99
CA LEU A 175 -6.16 -16.21 -2.38
C LEU A 175 -6.19 -16.41 -0.87
N GLU A 176 -5.92 -17.62 -0.39
CA GLU A 176 -5.86 -17.94 1.04
C GLU A 176 -4.78 -17.12 1.78
N VAL A 177 -3.59 -17.00 1.18
CA VAL A 177 -2.52 -16.16 1.74
C VAL A 177 -2.95 -14.70 1.78
N ARG A 178 -3.58 -14.20 0.71
CA ARG A 178 -4.04 -12.82 0.61
C ARG A 178 -5.09 -12.49 1.66
N GLU A 179 -6.16 -13.27 1.74
CA GLU A 179 -7.25 -13.01 2.70
C GLU A 179 -6.81 -13.28 4.13
N GLY A 180 -6.05 -14.34 4.37
CA GLY A 180 -5.46 -14.57 5.68
C GLY A 180 -4.58 -13.40 6.14
N ALA A 181 -3.80 -12.79 5.24
CA ALA A 181 -3.01 -11.62 5.58
C ALA A 181 -3.87 -10.38 5.87
N ARG A 182 -4.95 -10.16 5.10
CA ARG A 182 -5.93 -9.09 5.34
C ARG A 182 -6.66 -9.27 6.68
N GLN A 183 -7.10 -10.49 7.00
CA GLN A 183 -7.74 -10.84 8.26
C GLN A 183 -6.78 -10.65 9.45
N ALA A 184 -5.53 -11.09 9.34
CA ALA A 184 -4.52 -10.88 10.36
C ALA A 184 -4.26 -9.38 10.62
N LEU A 185 -4.33 -8.56 9.57
CA LEU A 185 -4.24 -7.11 9.69
C LEU A 185 -5.48 -6.51 10.36
N ALA A 186 -6.67 -6.87 9.89
CA ALA A 186 -7.94 -6.42 10.44
C ALA A 186 -8.10 -6.75 11.93
N ALA A 187 -7.66 -7.93 12.36
CA ALA A 187 -7.71 -8.39 13.74
C ALA A 187 -6.72 -7.66 14.68
N SER A 188 -5.89 -6.75 14.17
CA SER A 188 -4.90 -6.04 14.99
C SER A 188 -5.47 -4.89 15.84
N VAL A 189 -6.74 -4.55 15.62
CA VAL A 189 -7.50 -3.52 16.36
C VAL A 189 -8.88 -4.06 16.78
N PRO A 190 -9.42 -3.62 17.93
CA PRO A 190 -10.78 -3.95 18.34
C PRO A 190 -11.82 -3.51 17.31
N GLY A 191 -12.86 -4.32 17.11
CA GLY A 191 -13.94 -4.03 16.13
C GLY A 191 -13.66 -4.50 14.71
N GLY A 192 -12.38 -4.73 14.36
CA GLY A 192 -11.97 -5.17 13.02
C GLY A 192 -12.05 -4.06 11.98
N ALA A 193 -11.09 -4.04 11.05
CA ALA A 193 -11.12 -3.16 9.88
C ALA A 193 -11.62 -3.94 8.66
N SER A 194 -12.48 -3.31 7.87
CA SER A 194 -13.05 -3.93 6.66
C SER A 194 -12.85 -3.06 5.42
N ALA A 195 -12.85 -1.74 5.59
CA ALA A 195 -12.71 -0.84 4.46
C ALA A 195 -11.26 -0.81 3.96
N PRO A 196 -11.03 -0.63 2.64
CA PRO A 196 -9.68 -0.55 2.10
C PRO A 196 -8.79 0.52 2.77
N ALA A 197 -9.38 1.66 3.13
CA ALA A 197 -8.68 2.76 3.78
C ALA A 197 -8.25 2.42 5.22
N GLU A 198 -9.07 1.67 5.95
CA GLU A 198 -8.75 1.20 7.29
C GLU A 198 -7.62 0.16 7.26
N LEU A 199 -7.71 -0.80 6.33
CA LEU A 199 -6.63 -1.78 6.13
C LEU A 199 -5.32 -1.11 5.72
N HIS A 200 -5.38 -0.06 4.90
CA HIS A 200 -4.20 0.74 4.55
C HIS A 200 -3.59 1.41 5.79
N ALA A 201 -4.41 2.08 6.61
CA ALA A 201 -3.95 2.70 7.85
C ALA A 201 -3.30 1.69 8.81
N LEU A 202 -3.90 0.50 8.96
CA LEU A 202 -3.32 -0.58 9.77
C LEU A 202 -2.02 -1.14 9.18
N ALA A 203 -1.91 -1.22 7.85
CA ALA A 203 -0.66 -1.59 7.18
C ALA A 203 0.44 -0.56 7.49
N LEU A 204 0.11 0.73 7.41
CA LEU A 204 1.06 1.82 7.68
C LEU A 204 1.50 1.82 9.14
N LEU A 205 0.59 1.55 10.08
CA LEU A 205 0.87 1.41 11.50
C LEU A 205 1.98 0.37 11.80
N ARG A 206 2.10 -0.68 10.99
CA ARG A 206 3.17 -1.67 11.15
C ARG A 206 4.55 -1.12 10.78
N HIS A 207 4.61 -0.14 9.89
CA HIS A 207 5.83 0.47 9.37
C HIS A 207 6.20 1.81 10.02
N ALA A 208 5.31 2.39 10.83
CA ALA A 208 5.56 3.64 11.56
C ALA A 208 6.23 3.38 12.92
N GLU A 209 7.48 2.91 12.97
CA GLU A 209 8.11 2.42 14.21
C GLU A 209 8.15 3.44 15.35
N GLY A 210 8.65 4.66 15.12
CA GLY A 210 8.67 5.71 16.14
C GLY A 210 7.28 6.24 16.46
N ASN A 211 6.45 6.40 15.43
CA ASN A 211 5.09 6.97 15.56
C ASN A 211 4.00 5.94 15.93
N ARG A 212 4.36 4.67 16.17
CA ARG A 212 3.41 3.54 16.26
C ARG A 212 2.36 3.73 17.35
N ARG A 213 2.77 4.15 18.54
CA ARG A 213 1.86 4.25 19.69
C ARG A 213 0.82 5.34 19.48
N GLY A 214 1.26 6.52 19.04
CA GLY A 214 0.38 7.65 18.74
C GLY A 214 -0.58 7.29 17.62
N LEU A 215 -0.05 6.77 16.50
CA LEU A 215 -0.86 6.40 15.35
C LEU A 215 -1.88 5.31 15.68
N ARG A 216 -1.51 4.29 16.48
CA ARG A 216 -2.46 3.25 16.93
C ARG A 216 -3.66 3.86 17.64
N ARG A 217 -3.40 4.72 18.64
CA ARG A 217 -4.48 5.36 19.42
C ARG A 217 -5.41 6.16 18.51
N LEU A 218 -4.82 6.89 17.57
CA LEU A 218 -5.56 7.74 16.65
C LEU A 218 -6.43 6.93 15.67
N ILE A 219 -5.90 5.82 15.13
CA ILE A 219 -6.69 4.88 14.31
C ILE A 219 -7.81 4.23 15.13
N GLU A 220 -7.52 3.74 16.34
CA GLU A 220 -8.53 3.13 17.22
C GLU A 220 -9.67 4.11 17.53
N GLN A 221 -9.35 5.38 17.83
CA GLN A 221 -10.35 6.43 18.04
C GLN A 221 -11.18 6.71 16.79
N ARG A 222 -10.54 6.78 15.62
CA ARG A 222 -11.23 7.01 14.33
C ARG A 222 -12.18 5.87 13.97
N LEU A 223 -11.77 4.61 14.20
CA LEU A 223 -12.59 3.42 13.99
C LEU A 223 -13.76 3.35 14.98
N ALA A 224 -13.60 3.88 16.19
CA ALA A 224 -14.68 4.05 17.16
C ALA A 224 -15.63 5.22 16.83
N GLY A 225 -15.46 5.91 15.70
CA GLY A 225 -16.30 7.02 15.27
C GLY A 225 -15.86 8.40 15.78
N GLY A 226 -14.74 8.50 16.48
CA GLY A 226 -14.14 9.76 16.90
C GLY A 226 -13.67 10.61 15.71
N LYS A 227 -13.68 11.94 15.89
CA LYS A 227 -13.19 12.92 14.91
C LYS A 227 -12.30 13.95 15.62
N GLY A 228 -11.30 14.50 14.92
CA GLY A 228 -10.53 15.67 15.35
C GLY A 228 -9.69 15.47 16.62
N ALA A 229 -9.35 14.23 16.98
CA ALA A 229 -8.69 13.93 18.25
C ALA A 229 -7.27 14.54 18.34
N GLU A 230 -6.63 14.75 17.19
CA GLU A 230 -5.34 15.38 17.03
C GLU A 230 -5.36 16.87 17.42
N ALA A 231 -6.38 17.62 17.02
CA ALA A 231 -6.52 19.03 17.37
C ALA A 231 -6.86 19.23 18.86
N ASP A 232 -7.62 18.29 19.44
CA ASP A 232 -8.02 18.32 20.84
C ASP A 232 -6.95 17.83 21.82
N HIS A 233 -5.82 17.31 21.33
CA HIS A 233 -4.76 16.82 22.18
C HIS A 233 -4.09 17.98 22.97
N SER A 234 -3.74 17.74 24.24
CA SER A 234 -3.16 18.77 25.12
C SER A 234 -1.91 19.45 24.53
N ARG A 235 -1.01 18.67 23.94
CA ARG A 235 0.17 19.19 23.23
C ARG A 235 -0.17 20.06 22.01
N SER A 236 -1.23 19.71 21.28
CA SER A 236 -1.70 20.52 20.13
C SER A 236 -2.27 21.85 20.61
N ARG A 237 -3.03 21.86 21.70
CA ARG A 237 -3.52 23.10 22.34
C ARG A 237 -2.38 23.98 22.85
N GLN A 238 -1.42 23.38 23.56
CA GLN A 238 -0.20 24.07 24.01
C GLN A 238 0.62 24.64 22.86
N TRP A 239 0.63 23.97 21.71
CA TRP A 239 1.27 24.50 20.51
C TRP A 239 0.53 25.76 20.02
N PHE A 240 -0.79 25.71 19.79
CA PHE A 240 -1.53 26.93 19.40
C PHE A 240 -1.41 28.08 20.41
N GLU A 241 -1.34 27.79 21.72
CA GLU A 241 -1.10 28.80 22.76
C GLU A 241 0.27 29.48 22.63
N ARG A 242 1.31 28.74 22.19
CA ARG A 242 2.66 29.28 21.91
C ARG A 242 2.76 30.01 20.58
N HIS A 243 1.83 29.74 19.66
CA HIS A 243 1.82 30.24 18.29
C HIS A 243 0.59 31.15 18.03
N PRO A 244 0.44 32.29 18.75
CA PRO A 244 -0.77 33.11 18.70
C PRO A 244 -1.04 33.76 17.34
N LYS A 245 -0.05 33.80 16.43
CA LYS A 245 -0.24 34.27 15.05
C LYS A 245 -0.97 33.23 14.18
N VAL A 246 -0.93 31.96 14.56
CA VAL A 246 -1.60 30.87 13.85
C VAL A 246 -3.06 30.79 14.31
N ASP A 247 -3.97 31.37 13.53
CA ASP A 247 -5.41 31.19 13.74
C ASP A 247 -5.77 29.70 13.55
N ALA A 248 -6.04 29.00 14.66
CA ALA A 248 -6.34 27.58 14.66
C ALA A 248 -7.55 27.22 13.78
N GLY A 249 -8.58 28.06 13.75
CA GLY A 249 -9.78 27.82 12.94
C GLY A 249 -9.47 27.88 11.45
N ARG A 250 -8.70 28.90 11.02
CA ARG A 250 -8.26 29.04 9.64
C ARG A 250 -7.30 27.94 9.23
N TRP A 251 -6.34 27.60 10.08
CA TRP A 251 -5.37 26.52 9.82
C TRP A 251 -6.07 25.17 9.64
N LEU A 252 -6.96 24.79 10.57
CA LEU A 252 -7.64 23.48 10.52
C LEU A 252 -8.72 23.38 9.43
N THR A 253 -9.22 24.52 8.94
CA THR A 253 -10.21 24.55 7.86
C THR A 253 -9.54 24.64 6.48
N GLY A 254 -8.43 25.37 6.39
CA GLY A 254 -7.70 25.64 5.17
C GLY A 254 -8.48 26.49 4.15
N LEU A 255 -8.00 26.48 2.92
CA LEU A 255 -8.63 27.13 1.77
C LEU A 255 -9.04 26.08 0.73
N THR A 256 -10.00 26.43 -0.13
CA THR A 256 -10.37 25.63 -1.30
C THR A 256 -10.12 26.42 -2.57
N THR A 257 -9.43 25.82 -3.52
CA THR A 257 -9.26 26.36 -4.88
C THR A 257 -9.89 25.39 -5.87
N ASP A 258 -10.85 25.88 -6.66
CA ASP A 258 -11.41 25.18 -7.82
C ASP A 258 -10.91 25.89 -9.10
N ALA A 259 -10.46 25.13 -10.10
CA ALA A 259 -10.02 25.65 -11.39
C ALA A 259 -10.33 24.66 -12.52
N GLU A 260 -10.48 25.16 -13.74
CA GLU A 260 -10.50 24.36 -14.97
C GLU A 260 -9.14 24.47 -15.64
N LEU A 261 -8.42 23.35 -15.77
CA LEU A 261 -7.09 23.30 -16.39
C LEU A 261 -7.19 22.65 -17.78
N PRO A 262 -6.48 23.17 -18.80
CA PRO A 262 -6.58 22.66 -20.18
C PRO A 262 -6.34 21.14 -20.31
N ASP A 263 -5.36 20.61 -19.57
CA ASP A 263 -4.93 19.20 -19.72
C ASP A 263 -5.60 18.23 -18.74
N LEU A 264 -6.23 18.76 -17.68
CA LEU A 264 -6.74 17.98 -16.56
C LEU A 264 -8.24 18.16 -16.31
N GLY A 265 -8.87 19.15 -16.97
CA GLY A 265 -10.25 19.57 -16.70
C GLY A 265 -10.39 20.18 -15.31
N ARG A 266 -11.54 19.94 -14.67
CA ARG A 266 -11.82 20.46 -13.33
C ARG A 266 -10.87 19.87 -12.29
N VAL A 267 -10.14 20.75 -11.62
CA VAL A 267 -9.26 20.43 -10.49
C VAL A 267 -9.68 21.19 -9.26
N ARG A 268 -9.69 20.50 -8.11
CA ARG A 268 -9.91 21.08 -6.79
C ARG A 268 -8.73 20.80 -5.88
N ILE A 269 -8.14 21.85 -5.32
CA ILE A 269 -7.12 21.78 -4.25
C ILE A 269 -7.78 22.08 -2.91
N THR A 270 -7.63 21.16 -1.97
CA THR A 270 -8.13 21.30 -0.59
C THR A 270 -7.19 20.65 0.40
N LEU A 271 -7.23 21.15 1.64
CA LEU A 271 -6.73 20.45 2.81
C LEU A 271 -7.44 19.10 3.00
N GLU A 272 -6.68 18.04 3.22
CA GLU A 272 -7.25 16.76 3.65
C GLU A 272 -7.52 16.73 5.15
N ARG A 273 -8.71 16.25 5.52
CA ARG A 273 -9.16 16.14 6.92
C ARG A 273 -9.60 14.74 7.30
N ASP A 274 -9.84 13.84 6.34
CA ASP A 274 -9.98 12.43 6.66
C ASP A 274 -8.61 11.84 6.90
N LEU A 275 -8.35 11.53 8.17
CA LEU A 275 -7.14 10.86 8.61
C LEU A 275 -6.79 9.62 7.79
N LEU A 276 -7.78 8.83 7.39
CA LEU A 276 -7.50 7.62 6.60
C LEU A 276 -6.99 7.96 5.19
N GLU A 277 -7.35 9.12 4.64
CA GLU A 277 -6.81 9.62 3.37
C GLU A 277 -5.45 10.31 3.56
N VAL A 278 -5.23 11.02 4.67
CA VAL A 278 -3.90 11.56 5.03
C VAL A 278 -2.86 10.44 5.06
N LEU A 279 -3.17 9.31 5.70
CA LEU A 279 -2.27 8.15 5.76
C LEU A 279 -2.01 7.53 4.37
N GLN A 280 -2.86 7.81 3.37
CA GLN A 280 -2.68 7.38 1.99
C GLN A 280 -1.87 8.36 1.13
N MET A 281 -1.44 9.51 1.67
CA MET A 281 -0.79 10.57 0.89
C MET A 281 0.36 10.10 0.02
N GLY A 282 1.26 9.26 0.56
CA GLY A 282 2.37 8.72 -0.24
C GLY A 282 1.96 7.62 -1.21
N SER A 283 0.84 6.95 -0.96
CA SER A 283 0.34 5.86 -1.83
C SER A 283 -0.39 6.38 -3.06
N TYR A 284 -1.12 7.50 -2.95
CA TYR A 284 -1.80 8.12 -4.09
C TYR A 284 -0.80 8.58 -5.17
N VAL A 285 0.27 9.26 -4.76
CA VAL A 285 1.28 9.82 -5.67
C VAL A 285 2.56 9.00 -5.78
N ARG A 286 2.62 7.84 -5.09
CA ARG A 286 3.69 6.84 -5.18
C ARG A 286 5.07 7.33 -4.72
N THR A 287 5.13 7.93 -3.53
CA THR A 287 6.37 8.42 -2.93
C THR A 287 6.86 7.48 -1.82
N CYS A 288 8.05 7.75 -1.29
CA CYS A 288 8.66 7.05 -0.16
C CYS A 288 7.81 7.09 1.13
N LEU A 289 6.81 7.99 1.20
CA LEU A 289 5.85 8.11 2.30
C LEU A 289 4.71 7.07 2.23
N GLY A 290 4.60 6.33 1.13
CA GLY A 290 3.57 5.29 0.94
C GLY A 290 3.93 3.95 1.59
N LEU A 291 2.98 3.01 1.61
CA LEU A 291 3.20 1.66 2.15
C LEU A 291 4.38 0.97 1.48
N GLY A 292 5.35 0.51 2.26
CA GLY A 292 6.55 -0.16 1.77
C GLY A 292 7.71 0.76 1.40
N GLY A 293 7.52 2.08 1.47
CA GLY A 293 8.58 3.08 1.32
C GLY A 293 9.42 3.26 2.59
N SER A 294 10.61 3.84 2.44
CA SER A 294 11.59 4.05 3.52
C SER A 294 11.13 5.04 4.59
N PHE A 295 10.23 5.95 4.24
CA PHE A 295 9.80 7.07 5.08
C PHE A 295 8.28 7.04 5.34
N SER A 296 7.67 5.86 5.27
CA SER A 296 6.23 5.68 5.51
C SER A 296 5.75 6.15 6.90
N TYR A 297 6.66 6.26 7.86
CA TYR A 297 6.39 6.83 9.18
C TYR A 297 6.05 8.33 9.16
N SER A 298 6.47 9.09 8.14
CA SER A 298 6.15 10.53 8.05
C SER A 298 4.67 10.77 7.74
N ALA A 299 4.00 9.86 7.05
CA ALA A 299 2.54 9.93 6.91
C ALA A 299 1.83 9.83 8.26
N ALA A 300 2.40 9.07 9.21
CA ALA A 300 1.92 9.07 10.58
C ALA A 300 2.16 10.42 11.27
N ALA A 301 3.32 11.04 11.06
CA ALA A 301 3.62 12.35 11.65
C ALA A 301 2.67 13.45 11.18
N VAL A 302 2.36 13.49 9.87
CA VAL A 302 1.38 14.43 9.30
C VAL A 302 -0.02 14.19 9.86
N ALA A 303 -0.40 12.94 10.12
CA ALA A 303 -1.70 12.65 10.73
C ALA A 303 -1.74 12.96 12.24
N LEU A 304 -0.59 12.92 12.93
CA LEU A 304 -0.50 13.07 14.37
C LEU A 304 -0.33 14.52 14.82
N ASP A 305 0.50 15.28 14.11
CA ASP A 305 0.91 16.60 14.55
C ASP A 305 0.07 17.69 13.91
N VAL A 306 -0.63 18.47 14.73
CA VAL A 306 -1.57 19.49 14.26
C VAL A 306 -0.90 20.58 13.41
N ASN A 307 0.41 20.80 13.56
CA ASN A 307 1.16 21.80 12.80
C ASN A 307 1.58 21.31 11.40
N LYS A 308 1.20 20.09 11.01
CA LYS A 308 1.48 19.51 9.69
C LYS A 308 0.18 19.18 8.99
N GLN A 309 0.14 19.41 7.68
CA GLN A 309 -1.04 19.20 6.87
C GLN A 309 -0.67 18.72 5.46
N VAL A 310 -1.64 18.12 4.77
CA VAL A 310 -1.49 17.70 3.37
C VAL A 310 -2.60 18.29 2.52
N LEU A 311 -2.20 18.94 1.43
CA LEU A 311 -3.07 19.39 0.37
C LEU A 311 -3.16 18.31 -0.70
N PHE A 312 -4.36 18.10 -1.23
CA PHE A 312 -4.59 17.23 -2.38
C PHE A 312 -5.27 18.00 -3.51
N ALA A 313 -4.77 17.81 -4.73
CA ALA A 313 -5.48 18.15 -5.94
C ALA A 313 -6.29 16.93 -6.40
N ARG A 314 -7.58 17.11 -6.65
CA ARG A 314 -8.49 16.07 -7.16
C ARG A 314 -9.15 16.49 -8.46
N ASP A 315 -9.36 15.52 -9.35
CA ASP A 315 -10.21 15.70 -10.52
C ASP A 315 -11.70 15.70 -10.17
N ALA A 316 -12.56 15.87 -11.20
CA ALA A 316 -14.01 15.84 -11.06
C ALA A 316 -14.56 14.50 -10.51
N GLN A 317 -13.81 13.41 -10.61
CA GLN A 317 -14.17 12.09 -10.10
C GLN A 317 -13.64 11.84 -8.68
N GLY A 318 -12.97 12.83 -8.08
CA GLY A 318 -12.38 12.73 -6.75
C GLY A 318 -11.05 11.98 -6.71
N LYS A 319 -10.47 11.63 -7.86
CA LYS A 319 -9.17 10.96 -7.91
C LYS A 319 -8.07 11.97 -7.63
N VAL A 320 -7.17 11.62 -6.72
CA VAL A 320 -5.99 12.43 -6.39
C VAL A 320 -5.03 12.49 -7.59
N LEU A 321 -4.75 13.70 -8.04
CA LEU A 321 -3.82 14.03 -9.12
C LEU A 321 -2.44 14.37 -8.56
N ALA A 322 -2.39 15.13 -7.47
CA ALA A 322 -1.17 15.57 -6.82
C ALA A 322 -1.37 15.81 -5.31
N ARG A 323 -0.27 15.86 -4.56
CA ARG A 323 -0.23 16.16 -3.12
C ARG A 323 0.91 17.10 -2.80
N GLN A 324 0.69 17.97 -1.83
CA GLN A 324 1.72 18.84 -1.27
C GLN A 324 1.62 18.83 0.26
N LEU A 325 2.76 18.66 0.94
CA LEU A 325 2.81 18.81 2.38
C LEU A 325 3.04 20.28 2.70
N ILE A 326 2.39 20.75 3.76
CA ILE A 326 2.60 22.06 4.33
C ILE A 326 2.73 21.94 5.84
N ALA A 327 3.47 22.84 6.46
CA ALA A 327 3.63 22.88 7.90
C ALA A 327 3.80 24.30 8.40
N VAL A 328 3.50 24.51 9.69
CA VAL A 328 3.87 25.74 10.39
C VAL A 328 5.14 25.48 11.19
N SER A 329 6.16 26.28 10.93
CA SER A 329 7.43 26.22 11.63
C SER A 329 7.36 26.80 13.05
N SER A 330 8.46 26.64 13.81
CA SER A 330 8.61 27.22 15.15
C SER A 330 8.54 28.76 15.19
N HIS A 331 8.72 29.43 14.05
CA HIS A 331 8.69 30.89 13.93
C HIS A 331 7.41 31.43 13.26
N ASP A 332 6.32 30.66 13.28
CA ASP A 332 5.03 31.03 12.67
C ASP A 332 5.13 31.28 11.15
N ARG A 333 5.90 30.45 10.43
CA ARG A 333 6.00 30.52 8.96
C ARG A 333 5.37 29.32 8.30
N LEU A 334 4.76 29.53 7.15
CA LEU A 334 4.16 28.47 6.34
C LEU A 334 5.23 27.86 5.43
N PHE A 335 5.71 26.69 5.82
CA PHE A 335 6.63 25.88 5.02
C PHE A 335 5.84 25.09 3.99
N VAL A 336 6.31 25.15 2.74
CA VAL A 336 5.72 24.39 1.63
C VAL A 336 6.74 23.42 1.08
N TYR A 337 6.45 22.14 1.21
CA TYR A 337 7.31 21.06 0.74
C TYR A 337 7.04 20.69 -0.71
N GLU A 338 7.92 19.88 -1.26
CA GLU A 338 7.86 19.38 -2.64
C GLU A 338 6.46 18.91 -3.08
N LEU A 339 6.11 19.29 -4.31
CA LEU A 339 4.86 18.91 -4.97
C LEU A 339 5.02 17.55 -5.67
N TYR A 340 4.11 16.62 -5.39
CA TYR A 340 4.13 15.29 -5.99
C TYR A 340 2.88 14.96 -6.80
N PRO A 341 3.01 14.21 -7.91
CA PRO A 341 4.27 13.73 -8.48
C PRO A 341 5.10 14.90 -9.03
N GLN A 342 6.44 14.79 -8.98
CA GLN A 342 7.34 15.81 -9.54
C GLN A 342 7.08 16.08 -11.04
N ALA A 343 6.54 15.09 -11.74
CA ALA A 343 6.11 15.21 -13.13
C ALA A 343 4.69 15.82 -13.29
N ALA A 344 4.17 16.54 -12.29
CA ALA A 344 2.91 17.27 -12.43
C ALA A 344 3.02 18.30 -13.57
N PRO A 345 1.99 18.49 -14.40
CA PRO A 345 2.05 19.44 -15.50
C PRO A 345 2.18 20.88 -14.97
N PRO A 346 2.84 21.80 -15.69
CA PRO A 346 3.09 23.18 -15.24
C PRO A 346 1.82 23.90 -14.76
N SER A 347 0.71 23.74 -15.48
CA SER A 347 -0.60 24.33 -15.09
C SER A 347 -1.10 23.91 -13.70
N LEU A 348 -0.79 22.67 -13.28
CA LEU A 348 -1.11 22.21 -11.93
C LEU A 348 -0.12 22.75 -10.90
N GLN A 349 1.17 22.85 -11.26
CA GLN A 349 2.19 23.45 -10.39
C GLN A 349 1.86 24.92 -10.10
N ASP A 350 1.51 25.70 -11.14
CA ASP A 350 1.08 27.10 -11.00
C ASP A 350 -0.15 27.24 -10.11
N LEU A 351 -1.12 26.32 -10.24
CA LEU A 351 -2.32 26.31 -9.40
C LEU A 351 -1.98 26.05 -7.92
N PHE A 352 -1.02 25.16 -7.63
CA PHE A 352 -0.53 24.95 -6.26
C PHE A 352 0.19 26.18 -5.73
N LEU A 353 1.03 26.84 -6.54
CA LEU A 353 1.72 28.06 -6.13
C LEU A 353 0.74 29.19 -5.79
N ASP A 354 -0.28 29.42 -6.62
CA ASP A 354 -1.36 30.36 -6.31
C ASP A 354 -2.09 29.97 -5.02
N HIS A 355 -2.44 28.69 -4.87
CA HIS A 355 -3.13 28.19 -3.70
C HIS A 355 -2.35 28.43 -2.40
N VAL A 356 -1.05 28.09 -2.36
CA VAL A 356 -0.25 28.25 -1.14
C VAL A 356 0.04 29.71 -0.82
N ARG A 357 0.18 30.60 -1.81
CA ARG A 357 0.28 32.05 -1.60
C ARG A 357 -1.01 32.60 -0.97
N ARG A 358 -2.16 32.23 -1.54
CA ARG A 358 -3.47 32.62 -0.99
C ARG A 358 -3.72 32.03 0.39
N LEU A 359 -3.23 30.82 0.66
CA LEU A 359 -3.29 30.21 1.97
C LEU A 359 -2.41 30.96 2.98
N ALA A 360 -1.18 31.32 2.62
CA ALA A 360 -0.30 32.13 3.45
C ALA A 360 -0.95 33.48 3.81
N ASP A 361 -1.49 34.18 2.81
CA ASP A 361 -2.24 35.44 3.02
C ASP A 361 -3.48 35.24 3.91
N HIS A 362 -4.22 34.15 3.68
CA HIS A 362 -5.40 33.81 4.49
C HIS A 362 -5.05 33.56 5.96
N LEU A 363 -3.90 32.93 6.22
CA LEU A 363 -3.39 32.66 7.56
C LEU A 363 -2.66 33.86 8.17
N GLY A 364 -2.22 34.83 7.36
CA GLY A 364 -1.37 35.94 7.79
C GLY A 364 0.05 35.49 8.17
N LEU A 365 0.55 34.41 7.57
CA LEU A 365 1.87 33.83 7.86
C LEU A 365 2.82 34.08 6.69
N PRO A 366 4.12 34.35 6.94
CA PRO A 366 5.12 34.38 5.88
C PRO A 366 5.20 33.00 5.19
N LEU A 367 5.17 33.02 3.86
CA LEU A 367 5.40 31.83 3.03
C LEU A 367 6.91 31.57 2.91
N VAL A 368 7.32 30.32 3.04
CA VAL A 368 8.72 29.88 2.88
C VAL A 368 8.80 28.81 1.81
N LEU A 369 9.58 29.10 0.77
CA LEU A 369 9.96 28.19 -0.32
C LEU A 369 11.47 27.90 -0.27
N ALA A 370 11.96 26.95 -1.07
CA ALA A 370 13.38 26.56 -1.04
C ALA A 370 14.36 27.69 -1.39
N GLN A 371 13.90 28.72 -2.10
CA GLN A 371 14.73 29.89 -2.47
C GLN A 371 14.99 30.82 -1.28
N ASP A 372 14.28 30.63 -0.17
CA ASP A 372 14.34 31.47 1.04
C ASP A 372 15.21 30.84 2.15
N GLU A 373 15.97 29.77 1.86
CA GLU A 373 16.74 28.94 2.82
C GLU A 373 17.95 29.63 3.51
N ASP A 374 17.99 30.96 3.58
CA ASP A 374 19.06 31.69 4.28
C ASP A 374 18.95 31.62 5.83
N GLU A 375 17.97 30.89 6.38
CA GLU A 375 17.72 30.81 7.83
C GLU A 375 17.86 29.38 8.37
N ALA A 376 19.09 29.02 8.74
CA ALA A 376 19.50 27.70 9.22
C ALA A 376 18.84 27.18 10.53
N ASP A 377 18.00 27.99 11.19
CA ASP A 377 17.48 27.71 12.54
C ASP A 377 15.95 27.52 12.62
N ASP A 378 15.22 27.54 11.49
CA ASP A 378 13.77 27.35 11.54
C ASP A 378 13.35 25.91 11.20
N GLU A 379 12.75 25.25 12.19
CA GLU A 379 12.37 23.85 12.14
C GLU A 379 10.85 23.67 12.30
N VAL A 380 10.34 22.52 11.87
CA VAL A 380 8.96 22.11 12.13
C VAL A 380 8.93 21.19 13.35
N GLU A 381 8.35 21.68 14.44
CA GLU A 381 8.28 20.94 15.71
C GLU A 381 7.55 19.59 15.59
N LEU A 382 8.01 18.59 16.35
CA LEU A 382 7.32 17.32 16.57
C LEU A 382 6.45 17.40 17.84
N LEU A 383 5.14 17.20 17.70
CA LEU A 383 4.20 17.40 18.82
C LEU A 383 3.84 16.07 19.50
N LEU A 384 3.22 15.18 18.73
CA LEU A 384 2.82 13.83 19.13
C LEU A 384 3.70 12.78 18.45
N ALA A 385 4.16 13.06 17.23
CA ALA A 385 5.13 12.27 16.51
C ALA A 385 6.49 12.30 17.20
N SER A 386 7.31 11.28 16.95
CA SER A 386 8.70 11.18 17.40
C SER A 386 9.69 11.30 16.24
N GLU A 387 9.22 11.16 15.01
CA GLU A 387 10.03 11.19 13.80
C GLU A 387 9.21 11.76 12.64
N PHE A 388 9.86 12.57 11.82
CA PHE A 388 9.32 13.14 10.59
C PHE A 388 10.47 13.28 9.59
N TRP A 389 10.19 12.89 8.36
CA TRP A 389 11.05 13.13 7.21
C TRP A 389 10.24 13.90 6.19
N ASP A 390 10.76 15.04 5.75
CA ASP A 390 10.24 15.81 4.64
C ASP A 390 11.12 15.66 3.39
N ASP A 391 10.51 15.91 2.23
CA ASP A 391 11.16 15.75 0.93
C ASP A 391 11.93 17.03 0.50
N GLY A 392 12.16 17.97 1.44
CA GLY A 392 12.68 19.31 1.16
C GLY A 392 11.60 20.34 0.82
N LEU A 393 11.94 21.62 0.99
CA LEU A 393 11.11 22.75 0.57
C LEU A 393 10.95 22.76 -0.94
N TRP A 394 9.82 23.28 -1.43
CA TRP A 394 9.55 23.35 -2.86
C TRP A 394 10.22 24.56 -3.51
N PHE A 395 10.89 24.34 -4.64
CA PHE A 395 11.49 25.42 -5.45
C PHE A 395 10.47 26.26 -6.24
N GLY A 396 9.20 25.87 -6.22
CA GLY A 396 8.18 26.39 -7.13
C GLY A 396 8.19 25.66 -8.48
N PRO A 397 7.38 26.13 -9.45
CA PRO A 397 7.42 25.61 -10.80
C PRO A 397 8.80 25.85 -11.42
N GLU A 398 9.40 24.80 -11.97
CA GLU A 398 10.62 24.96 -12.78
C GLU A 398 10.28 25.86 -13.97
N ALA A 399 10.99 26.97 -14.12
CA ALA A 399 10.94 27.73 -15.36
C ALA A 399 11.35 26.78 -16.50
N GLU A 400 10.54 26.66 -17.55
CA GLU A 400 10.95 25.89 -18.72
C GLU A 400 12.35 26.35 -19.16
N PRO A 401 13.31 25.44 -19.39
CA PRO A 401 14.55 25.82 -20.02
C PRO A 401 14.19 26.43 -21.38
N ALA A 402 14.46 27.74 -21.50
CA ALA A 402 14.10 28.57 -22.65
C ALA A 402 14.63 28.04 -24.00
#